data_AF-A0A150HI66-F1
#
_entry.id   AF-A0A150HI66-F1
#
_cell.length_a   1.000
_cell.length_b   1.000
_cell.length_c   1.000
_cell.angle_alpha   90.00
_cell.angle_beta   90.00
_cell.angle_gamma   90.00
#
_symmetry.space_group_name_H-M   'P 1'
#
loop_
_entity.id
_entity.type
_entity.pdbx_description
1 polymer ?
#
loop_
_entity_poly.entity_id
_entity_poly.type
_entity_poly.pdbx_seq_one_letter_code
_entity_poly.pdbx_strand_id
1 'polypeptide(L)'
;MVTELSNELYALAHDASGQWRVVAGVALSPGALAGDAAAELAFSRDGRFVYAGLRGSNTIAVVEVRGDGAQLRSIALVDSGVDWPRHHVVVRDTLLVAGQRSVEIAALTLDERTGVPGRARRRVDAPSPTCLLAAS
;
A
#
# COMPACT_ATOMS: atom_id res chain seq x y z
N MET A 1 -5.95 -1.98 9.07
CA MET A 1 -6.21 -0.53 9.26
C MET A 1 -4.89 0.20 9.16
N VAL A 2 -4.86 1.39 8.58
CA VAL A 2 -3.67 2.25 8.53
C VAL A 2 -3.95 3.60 9.20
N THR A 3 -2.95 4.18 9.84
CA THR A 3 -3.01 5.55 10.36
C THR A 3 -2.40 6.53 9.38
N GLU A 4 -3.13 7.59 9.04
CA GLU A 4 -2.66 8.59 8.07
C GLU A 4 -1.43 9.35 8.57
N LEU A 5 -1.40 9.73 9.86
CA LEU A 5 -0.37 10.65 10.39
C LEU A 5 0.81 9.93 11.05
N SER A 6 0.59 8.80 11.72
CA SER A 6 1.70 8.03 12.32
C SER A 6 2.33 7.02 11.35
N ASN A 7 1.73 6.80 10.18
CA ASN A 7 2.22 5.87 9.15
C ASN A 7 2.42 4.45 9.69
N GLU A 8 1.43 3.94 10.43
CA GLU A 8 1.43 2.61 11.02
C GLU A 8 0.31 1.75 10.44
N LEU A 9 0.62 0.48 10.21
CA LEU A 9 -0.34 -0.54 9.82
C LEU A 9 -0.68 -1.41 11.03
N TYR A 10 -1.97 -1.58 11.28
CA TYR A 10 -2.51 -2.42 12.34
C TYR A 10 -3.39 -3.53 11.78
N ALA A 11 -3.18 -4.74 12.27
CA ALA A 11 -4.10 -5.87 12.10
C ALA A 11 -5.10 -5.85 13.25
N LEU A 12 -6.38 -5.97 12.90
CA LEU A 12 -7.49 -6.01 13.85
C LEU A 12 -8.16 -7.39 13.77
N ALA A 13 -8.55 -7.92 14.92
CA ALA A 13 -9.38 -9.11 15.00
C ALA A 13 -10.56 -8.85 15.95
N HIS A 14 -11.73 -9.36 15.62
CA HIS A 14 -12.88 -9.37 16.53
C HIS A 14 -12.98 -10.69 17.32
N ASP A 15 -13.52 -10.63 18.53
CA ASP A 15 -13.93 -11.83 19.26
C ASP A 15 -15.37 -12.27 18.90
N ALA A 16 -15.86 -13.32 19.55
CA ALA A 16 -17.20 -13.87 19.31
C ALA A 16 -18.34 -12.88 19.67
N SER A 17 -18.06 -11.83 20.44
CA SER A 17 -19.02 -10.76 20.73
C SER A 17 -19.03 -9.66 19.66
N GLY A 18 -18.11 -9.73 18.69
CA GLY A 18 -17.92 -8.71 17.65
C GLY A 18 -17.02 -7.55 18.09
N GLN A 19 -16.41 -7.61 19.28
CA GLN A 19 -15.52 -6.55 19.75
C GLN A 19 -14.15 -6.63 19.05
N TRP A 20 -13.77 -5.55 18.36
CA TRP A 20 -12.48 -5.44 17.69
C TRP A 20 -11.34 -5.11 18.66
N ARG A 21 -10.18 -5.72 18.44
CA ARG A 21 -8.91 -5.40 19.10
C ARG A 21 -7.74 -5.39 18.13
N VAL A 22 -6.72 -4.60 18.45
CA VAL A 22 -5.42 -4.65 17.76
C VAL A 22 -4.71 -5.94 18.14
N VAL A 23 -4.25 -6.70 17.16
CA VAL A 23 -3.48 -7.95 17.37
C VAL A 23 -2.04 -7.86 16.89
N ALA A 24 -1.74 -6.96 15.96
CA ALA A 24 -0.38 -6.64 15.52
C ALA A 24 -0.30 -5.21 15.00
N GLY A 25 0.89 -4.61 15.06
CA GLY A 25 1.18 -3.28 14.55
C GLY A 25 2.60 -3.20 13.99
N VAL A 26 2.80 -2.40 12.94
CA VAL A 26 4.12 -2.14 12.35
C VAL A 26 4.18 -0.75 11.74
N ALA A 27 5.32 -0.07 11.86
CA ALA A 27 5.60 1.15 11.10
C ALA A 27 5.78 0.82 9.60
N LEU A 28 5.22 1.64 8.72
CA LEU A 28 5.28 1.42 7.27
C LEU A 28 6.69 1.63 6.70
N SER A 29 7.45 2.56 7.26
CA SER A 29 8.84 2.85 6.88
C SER A 29 9.78 2.72 8.09
N PRO A 30 11.09 2.49 7.90
CA PRO A 30 12.11 2.51 8.96
C PRO A 30 12.31 3.87 9.68
N GLY A 31 11.35 4.79 9.54
CA GLY A 31 11.34 6.13 10.10
C GLY A 31 10.25 6.93 9.40
N ALA A 32 9.32 7.52 10.17
CA ALA A 32 8.34 8.44 9.61
C ALA A 32 9.09 9.62 8.99
N LEU A 33 9.06 9.73 7.65
CA LEU A 33 9.62 10.91 6.98
C LEU A 33 8.68 12.08 7.26
N ALA A 34 9.27 13.23 7.61
CA ALA A 34 8.47 14.42 7.87
C ALA A 34 7.67 14.79 6.62
N GLY A 35 6.34 14.87 6.76
CA GLY A 35 5.42 15.12 5.65
C GLY A 35 4.83 13.87 5.02
N ASP A 36 5.21 12.66 5.47
CA ASP A 36 4.57 11.43 5.00
C ASP A 36 3.16 11.28 5.56
N ALA A 37 2.22 10.97 4.68
CA ALA A 37 0.84 10.66 5.04
C ALA A 37 0.35 9.42 4.30
N ALA A 38 0.07 8.35 5.06
CA ALA A 38 -0.43 7.11 4.51
C ALA A 38 -1.77 7.32 3.79
N ALA A 39 -2.02 6.49 2.78
CA ALA A 39 -3.22 6.55 1.95
C ALA A 39 -3.88 5.16 1.88
N GLU A 40 -3.98 4.59 0.68
CA GLU A 40 -4.70 3.33 0.40
C GLU A 40 -3.99 2.08 0.93
N LEU A 41 -4.74 1.00 1.15
CA LEU A 41 -4.21 -0.34 1.41
C LEU A 41 -4.70 -1.31 0.35
N ALA A 42 -3.78 -2.00 -0.32
CA ALA A 42 -4.14 -3.10 -1.22
C ALA A 42 -3.43 -4.38 -0.80
N PHE A 43 -4.13 -5.50 -0.91
CA PHE A 43 -3.55 -6.82 -0.64
C PHE A 43 -2.99 -7.43 -1.93
N SER A 44 -1.94 -8.22 -1.81
CA SER A 44 -1.61 -9.21 -2.83
C SER A 44 -2.75 -10.22 -2.97
N ARG A 45 -2.85 -10.88 -4.13
CA ARG A 45 -3.91 -11.86 -4.42
C ARG A 45 -4.01 -12.98 -3.37
N ASP A 46 -2.88 -13.39 -2.83
CA ASP A 46 -2.76 -14.46 -1.83
C ASP A 46 -2.80 -13.95 -0.38
N GLY A 47 -2.98 -12.64 -0.17
CA GLY A 47 -3.03 -12.01 1.16
C GLY A 47 -1.70 -11.97 1.91
N ARG A 48 -0.60 -12.45 1.31
CA ARG A 48 0.73 -12.50 1.97
C ARG A 48 1.39 -11.13 2.11
N PHE A 49 0.98 -10.16 1.31
CA PHE A 49 1.52 -8.80 1.33
C PHE A 49 0.42 -7.75 1.35
N VAL A 50 0.71 -6.65 2.04
CA VAL A 50 -0.08 -5.42 2.02
C VAL A 50 0.78 -4.28 1.50
N TYR A 51 0.20 -3.51 0.59
CA TYR A 51 0.79 -2.34 -0.04
C TYR A 51 0.14 -1.09 0.54
N ALA A 52 0.93 -0.18 1.10
CA ALA A 52 0.46 1.09 1.61
C ALA A 52 1.14 2.25 0.88
N GLY A 53 0.36 3.19 0.36
CA GLY A 53 0.90 4.38 -0.29
C GLY A 53 1.28 5.43 0.75
N LEU A 54 2.48 6.01 0.65
CA LEU A 54 2.91 7.14 1.45
C LEU A 54 3.02 8.37 0.56
N ARG A 55 2.10 9.32 0.77
CA ARG A 55 2.17 10.66 0.17
C ARG A 55 3.27 11.45 0.87
N GLY A 56 3.99 12.31 0.16
CA GLY A 56 5.15 13.03 0.71
C GLY A 56 6.44 12.47 0.14
N SER A 57 6.83 11.29 0.60
CA SER A 57 7.97 10.53 0.07
C SER A 57 7.68 9.88 -1.30
N ASN A 58 6.40 9.81 -1.69
CA ASN A 58 5.95 9.24 -2.97
C ASN A 58 6.37 7.78 -3.13
N THR A 59 6.15 7.00 -2.08
CA THR A 59 6.56 5.59 -2.01
C THR A 59 5.38 4.65 -1.77
N ILE A 60 5.61 3.36 -2.03
CA ILE A 60 4.78 2.24 -1.59
C ILE A 60 5.56 1.45 -0.53
N ALA A 61 5.01 1.41 0.68
CA ALA A 61 5.47 0.51 1.73
C ALA A 61 4.90 -0.91 1.47
N VAL A 62 5.75 -1.91 1.63
CA VAL A 62 5.41 -3.33 1.47
C VAL A 62 5.53 -4.02 2.82
N VAL A 63 4.42 -4.55 3.30
CA VAL A 63 4.35 -5.28 4.57
C VAL A 63 3.99 -6.74 4.30
N GLU A 64 4.82 -7.66 4.81
CA GLU A 64 4.51 -9.09 4.84
C GLU A 64 3.54 -9.39 5.99
N VAL A 65 2.51 -10.17 5.69
CA VAL A 65 1.48 -10.63 6.63
C VAL A 65 1.72 -12.11 6.92
N ARG A 66 1.75 -12.48 8.21
CA ARG A 66 1.91 -13.87 8.65
C ARG A 66 0.89 -14.23 9.72
N GLY A 67 0.52 -15.51 9.74
CA GLY A 67 -0.40 -16.06 10.74
C GLY A 67 -1.74 -15.32 10.76
N ASP A 68 -2.30 -15.04 9.57
CA ASP A 68 -3.58 -14.34 9.42
C ASP A 68 -3.61 -12.95 10.12
N GLY A 69 -2.51 -12.20 9.99
CA GLY A 69 -2.37 -10.89 10.60
C GLY A 69 -1.80 -10.89 12.03
N ALA A 70 -1.51 -12.05 12.62
CA ALA A 70 -0.86 -12.15 13.93
C ALA A 70 0.56 -11.54 13.94
N GLN A 71 1.22 -11.47 12.78
CA GLN A 71 2.51 -10.80 12.63
C GLN A 71 2.53 -9.96 11.35
N LEU A 72 3.06 -8.74 11.48
CA LEU A 72 3.28 -7.81 10.38
C LEU A 72 4.77 -7.44 10.33
N ARG A 73 5.35 -7.43 9.13
CA ARG A 73 6.76 -7.06 8.93
C ARG A 73 6.91 -6.14 7.74
N SER A 74 7.37 -4.91 7.95
CA SER A 74 7.79 -4.06 6.83
C SER A 74 9.03 -4.68 6.16
N ILE A 75 8.95 -4.92 4.86
CA ILE A 75 10.01 -5.61 4.08
C ILE A 75 10.61 -4.75 2.97
N ALA A 76 9.90 -3.72 2.51
CA ALA A 76 10.42 -2.80 1.50
C ALA A 76 9.69 -1.46 1.54
N LEU A 77 10.39 -0.43 1.05
CA LEU A 77 9.84 0.87 0.71
C LEU A 77 10.34 1.21 -0.70
N VAL A 78 9.42 1.31 -1.66
CA VAL A 78 9.78 1.48 -3.07
C VAL A 78 9.16 2.74 -3.66
N ASP A 79 9.81 3.29 -4.68
CA ASP A 79 9.28 4.41 -5.45
C ASP A 79 7.91 4.06 -6.06
N SER A 80 6.93 4.95 -5.88
CA SER A 80 5.56 4.73 -6.37
C SER A 80 5.40 4.99 -7.87
N GLY A 81 6.40 5.60 -8.51
CA GLY A 81 6.35 6.04 -9.90
C GLY A 81 5.52 7.30 -10.13
N VAL A 82 4.93 7.92 -9.10
CA VAL A 82 4.02 9.07 -9.23
C VAL A 82 4.22 10.08 -8.11
N ASP A 83 3.79 11.33 -8.33
CA ASP A 83 3.64 12.32 -7.26
C ASP A 83 2.27 12.20 -6.58
N TRP A 84 2.29 12.09 -5.25
CA TRP A 84 1.14 11.99 -4.36
C TRP A 84 0.30 10.71 -4.61
N PRO A 85 0.84 9.51 -4.32
CA PRO A 85 0.14 8.24 -4.52
C PRO A 85 -1.10 8.18 -3.62
N ARG A 86 -2.25 8.53 -4.18
CA ARG A 86 -3.50 8.75 -3.43
C ARG A 86 -4.31 7.47 -3.29
N HIS A 87 -4.18 6.57 -4.25
CA HIS A 87 -4.86 5.29 -4.28
C HIS A 87 -4.08 4.29 -5.12
N HIS A 88 -4.24 3.00 -4.86
CA HIS A 88 -3.69 1.94 -5.70
C HIS A 88 -4.53 0.68 -5.63
N VAL A 89 -4.40 -0.16 -6.64
CA VAL A 89 -5.10 -1.45 -6.72
C VAL A 89 -4.17 -2.50 -7.32
N VAL A 90 -4.26 -3.73 -6.81
CA VAL A 90 -3.59 -4.89 -7.40
C VAL A 90 -4.50 -5.49 -8.46
N VAL A 91 -4.02 -5.57 -9.70
CA VAL A 91 -4.68 -6.23 -10.82
C VAL A 91 -3.71 -7.24 -11.40
N ARG A 92 -4.02 -8.54 -11.22
CA ARG A 92 -3.11 -9.65 -11.59
C ARG A 92 -1.75 -9.49 -10.90
N ASP A 93 -0.68 -9.35 -11.66
CA ASP A 93 0.71 -9.19 -11.26
C ASP A 93 1.16 -7.71 -11.26
N THR A 94 0.22 -6.78 -11.30
CA THR A 94 0.49 -5.35 -11.45
C THR A 94 -0.13 -4.55 -10.32
N LEU A 95 0.65 -3.65 -9.71
CA LEU A 95 0.16 -2.60 -8.84
C LEU A 95 -0.05 -1.33 -9.67
N LEU A 96 -1.31 -0.90 -9.78
CA LEU A 96 -1.67 0.36 -10.43
C LEU A 96 -1.75 1.45 -9.36
N VAL A 97 -0.99 2.54 -9.53
CA VAL A 97 -0.87 3.62 -8.54
C VAL A 97 -1.38 4.93 -9.14
N ALA A 98 -2.38 5.54 -8.52
CA ALA A 98 -2.95 6.83 -8.90
C ALA A 98 -2.17 7.98 -8.27
N GLY A 99 -1.50 8.76 -9.11
CA GLY A 99 -0.76 9.96 -8.75
C GLY A 99 -1.62 11.21 -8.81
N GLN A 100 -2.18 11.65 -7.69
CA GLN A 100 -3.13 12.76 -7.66
C GLN A 100 -2.53 14.08 -8.20
N ARG A 101 -1.25 14.34 -7.89
CA ARG A 101 -0.56 15.60 -8.26
C ARG A 101 0.22 15.48 -9.56
N SER A 102 0.65 14.28 -9.91
CA SER A 102 1.31 13.98 -11.18
C SER A 102 0.34 13.77 -12.34
N VAL A 103 -0.98 13.67 -12.05
CA VAL A 103 -2.04 13.60 -13.07
C VAL A 103 -1.87 12.35 -13.96
N GLU A 104 -1.40 11.27 -13.36
CA GLU A 104 -1.07 10.03 -14.06
C GLU A 104 -1.39 8.80 -13.18
N ILE A 105 -1.51 7.64 -13.84
CA ILE A 105 -1.54 6.34 -13.20
C ILE A 105 -0.29 5.57 -13.64
N ALA A 106 0.53 5.13 -12.69
CA ALA A 106 1.70 4.28 -12.96
C ALA A 106 1.37 2.80 -12.78
N ALA A 107 1.99 1.94 -13.59
CA ALA A 107 1.91 0.49 -13.50
C ALA A 107 3.26 -0.10 -13.07
N LEU A 108 3.29 -0.79 -11.92
CA LEU A 108 4.47 -1.43 -11.35
C LEU A 108 4.25 -2.95 -11.35
N THR A 109 5.17 -3.71 -11.95
CA THR A 109 5.12 -5.18 -11.92
C THR A 109 5.48 -5.69 -10.53
N LEU A 110 4.67 -6.58 -9.97
CA LEU A 110 4.92 -7.24 -8.69
C LEU A 110 5.78 -8.49 -8.88
N ASP A 111 6.85 -8.62 -8.10
CA ASP A 111 7.45 -9.94 -7.89
C ASP A 111 6.60 -10.70 -6.87
N GLU A 112 5.76 -11.64 -7.34
CA GLU A 112 4.84 -12.40 -6.48
C GLU A 112 5.55 -13.23 -5.40
N ARG A 113 6.83 -13.57 -5.59
CA ARG A 113 7.60 -14.33 -4.60
C ARG A 113 8.02 -13.46 -3.42
N THR A 114 8.46 -12.24 -3.70
CA THR A 114 8.96 -11.29 -2.66
C THR A 114 7.91 -10.29 -2.21
N GLY A 115 6.85 -10.12 -2.99
CA GLY A 115 5.85 -9.07 -2.84
C GLY A 115 6.31 -7.70 -3.34
N VAL A 116 7.59 -7.51 -3.70
CA VAL A 116 8.16 -6.17 -3.92
C VAL A 116 7.82 -5.68 -5.34
N PRO A 117 7.18 -4.50 -5.49
CA PRO A 117 6.98 -3.90 -6.80
C PRO A 117 8.31 -3.46 -7.44
N GLY A 118 8.44 -3.70 -8.75
CA GLY A 118 9.51 -3.15 -9.56
C GLY A 118 9.29 -1.68 -9.90
N ARG A 119 10.18 -1.11 -10.71
CA ARG A 119 10.03 0.26 -11.23
C ARG A 119 8.81 0.39 -12.14
N ALA A 120 8.21 1.57 -12.16
CA ALA A 120 7.11 1.89 -13.07
C ALA A 120 7.50 1.59 -14.53
N ARG A 121 6.67 0.80 -15.21
CA ARG A 121 6.87 0.37 -16.60
C ARG A 121 6.09 1.22 -17.59
N ARG A 122 4.92 1.70 -17.16
CA ARG A 122 4.00 2.47 -17.98
C ARG A 122 3.31 3.52 -17.11
N ARG A 123 2.99 4.65 -17.73
CA ARG A 123 2.18 5.73 -17.19
C ARG A 123 1.05 6.03 -18.16
N VAL A 124 -0.10 6.41 -17.62
CA VAL A 124 -1.26 6.85 -18.40
C VAL A 124 -1.76 8.14 -17.78
N ASP A 125 -1.99 9.15 -18.61
CA ASP A 125 -2.56 10.42 -18.16
C ASP A 125 -3.99 10.19 -17.65
N ALA A 126 -4.26 10.72 -16.47
CA ALA A 126 -5.57 10.68 -15.85
C ALA A 126 -5.72 11.97 -15.04
N PRO A 127 -6.73 12.82 -15.29
CA PRO A 127 -6.90 14.05 -14.53
C PRO A 127 -7.10 13.81 -13.03
N SER A 128 -6.08 14.13 -12.22
CA SER A 128 -6.05 14.05 -10.75
C SER A 128 -6.71 12.79 -10.16
N PRO A 129 -6.19 11.59 -10.45
CA PRO A 129 -6.83 10.33 -10.08
C PRO A 129 -6.72 10.12 -8.57
N THR A 130 -7.84 9.77 -7.94
CA THR A 130 -7.92 9.57 -6.48
C THR A 130 -8.56 8.25 -6.08
N CYS A 131 -9.12 7.50 -7.02
CA CYS A 131 -9.70 6.18 -6.78
C CYS A 131 -9.59 5.34 -8.05
N LEU A 132 -9.15 4.09 -7.90
CA LEU A 132 -9.07 3.10 -8.98
C LEU A 132 -9.94 1.91 -8.61
N LEU A 133 -10.77 1.47 -9.55
CA LEU A 133 -11.57 0.26 -9.42
C LEU A 133 -11.13 -0.73 -10.49
N ALA A 134 -10.89 -1.97 -10.09
CA ALA A 134 -10.67 -3.04 -11.05
C ALA A 134 -11.99 -3.34 -11.78
N ALA A 135 -11.96 -3.36 -13.11
CA ALA A 135 -13.10 -3.81 -13.91
C ALA A 135 -13.23 -5.33 -13.81
N SER A 136 -14.46 -5.80 -13.58
CA SER A 136 -14.87 -7.20 -13.54
C SER A 136 -15.19 -7.75 -14.92
#